data_AF-A0AAV5TFK2-F1
#
_entry.id   AF-A0AAV5TFK2-F1
#
_cell.length_a   1.000
_cell.length_b   1.000
_cell.length_c   1.000
_cell.angle_alpha   90.00
_cell.angle_beta   90.00
_cell.angle_gamma   90.00
#
_symmetry.space_group_name_H-M   'P 1'
#
loop_
_entity.id
_entity.type
_entity.pdbx_description
1 polymer ?
#
loop_
_entity_poly.entity_id
_entity_poly.type
_entity_poly.pdbx_seq_one_letter_code
_entity_poly.pdbx_strand_id
1 'polypeptide(L)'
;MRTRINRVCIFNCRSRKDFAVACKVLEGNEFNKLLIVNYALDDEAASHISEIIKSYKVEHLTLCVSTVSSMNPVKILETLSTLVRCICISQQLNPRVSPDANYLFGILNGDWGSIILGLFSRKIDKLYLENSLFPEYMSRASADELRQAWWLGLGLGLSKKKFLNMSSEVTDDR
;
A
#
# COMPACT_ATOMS: atom_id res chain seq x y z
N MET A 1 1.12 12.92 29.75
CA MET A 1 1.98 11.77 29.39
C MET A 1 1.55 11.31 28.01
N ARG A 2 2.43 11.23 27.01
CA ARG A 2 2.06 10.74 25.68
C ARG A 2 2.13 9.23 25.66
N THR A 3 1.07 8.57 25.22
CA THR A 3 1.04 7.11 25.09
C THR A 3 1.61 6.74 23.73
N ARG A 4 2.55 5.77 23.71
CA ARG A 4 3.12 5.24 22.48
C ARG A 4 2.30 4.03 22.03
N ILE A 5 1.65 4.16 20.88
CA ILE A 5 0.84 3.11 20.26
C ILE A 5 1.66 2.48 19.13
N ASN A 6 1.80 1.15 19.11
CA ASN A 6 2.58 0.46 18.08
C ASN A 6 1.91 0.55 16.69
N ARG A 7 0.57 0.44 16.64
CA ARG A 7 -0.20 0.46 15.40
C ARG A 7 -1.59 1.02 15.66
N VAL A 8 -2.04 1.91 14.77
CA VAL A 8 -3.41 2.40 14.71
C VAL A 8 -4.12 1.72 13.55
N CYS A 9 -5.36 1.30 13.79
CA CYS A 9 -6.22 0.75 12.75
C CYS A 9 -7.48 1.61 12.63
N ILE A 10 -7.77 2.07 11.41
CA ILE A 10 -8.97 2.84 11.10
C ILE A 10 -9.83 2.00 10.16
N PHE A 11 -11.07 1.75 10.57
CA PHE A 11 -12.03 0.92 9.85
C PHE A 11 -13.16 1.78 9.30
N ASN A 12 -13.52 1.57 8.03
CA ASN A 12 -14.71 2.14 7.39
C ASN A 12 -14.86 3.66 7.55
N CYS A 13 -13.74 4.38 7.55
CA CYS A 13 -13.73 5.83 7.63
C CYS A 13 -13.89 6.39 6.22
N ARG A 14 -15.11 6.85 5.90
CA ARG A 14 -15.52 7.20 4.53
C ARG A 14 -15.71 8.69 4.30
N SER A 15 -15.90 9.47 5.37
CA SER A 15 -16.14 10.90 5.27
C SER A 15 -15.09 11.71 6.01
N ARG A 16 -14.94 12.98 5.62
CA ARG A 16 -14.16 13.96 6.37
C ARG A 16 -14.53 14.04 7.86
N LYS A 17 -15.81 13.86 8.20
CA LYS A 17 -16.27 13.88 9.60
C LYS A 17 -15.73 12.68 10.38
N ASP A 18 -15.78 11.49 9.80
CA ASP A 18 -15.24 10.28 10.42
C ASP A 18 -13.73 10.43 10.66
N PHE A 19 -13.01 10.98 9.66
CA PHE A 19 -11.58 11.23 9.78
C PHE A 19 -11.25 12.25 10.86
N ALA A 20 -12.04 13.33 10.96
CA ALA A 20 -11.87 14.33 12.02
C ALA A 20 -12.11 13.72 13.42
N VAL A 21 -13.09 12.83 13.56
CA VAL A 21 -13.32 12.11 14.82
C VAL A 21 -12.15 11.19 15.14
N ALA A 22 -11.66 10.42 14.16
CA ALA A 22 -10.50 9.56 14.33
C ALA A 22 -9.26 10.38 14.76
N CYS A 23 -8.99 11.51 14.11
CA CYS A 23 -7.90 12.40 14.49
C CYS A 23 -8.01 12.88 15.93
N LYS A 24 -9.19 13.30 16.39
CA LYS A 24 -9.40 13.70 17.79
C LYS A 24 -9.13 12.59 18.79
N VAL A 25 -9.51 11.35 18.47
CA VAL A 25 -9.22 10.19 19.33
C VAL A 25 -7.72 9.90 19.40
N LEU A 26 -7.00 10.18 18.32
CA LEU A 26 -5.56 9.95 18.21
C LEU A 26 -4.72 11.11 18.79
N GLU A 27 -5.32 12.27 19.08
CA GLU A 27 -4.62 13.42 19.64
C GLU A 27 -3.83 13.06 20.91
N GLY A 28 -2.57 13.53 20.97
CA GLY A 28 -1.67 13.27 22.09
C GLY A 28 -0.99 11.89 22.09
N ASN A 29 -1.32 11.01 21.12
CA ASN A 29 -0.67 9.71 20.96
C ASN A 29 0.42 9.74 19.89
N GLU A 30 1.41 8.86 20.05
CA GLU A 30 2.48 8.68 19.06
C GLU A 30 2.41 7.27 18.46
N PHE A 31 2.39 7.18 17.14
CA PHE A 31 2.40 5.92 16.40
C PHE A 31 3.07 6.11 15.04
N ASN A 32 3.67 5.04 14.51
CA ASN A 32 4.33 5.09 13.19
C ASN A 32 3.79 4.05 12.20
N LYS A 33 2.79 3.25 12.60
CA LYS A 33 2.12 2.27 11.72
C LYS A 33 0.63 2.56 11.66
N LEU A 34 0.13 2.71 10.44
CA LEU A 34 -1.28 2.96 10.14
C LEU A 34 -1.82 1.83 9.27
N LEU A 35 -2.90 1.20 9.72
CA LEU A 35 -3.68 0.24 8.95
C LEU A 35 -5.02 0.89 8.61
N ILE A 36 -5.34 0.97 7.33
CA ILE A 36 -6.63 1.43 6.83
C ILE A 36 -7.37 0.24 6.25
N VAL A 37 -8.55 -0.03 6.81
CA VAL A 37 -9.46 -1.07 6.29
C VAL A 37 -10.70 -0.37 5.77
N ASN A 38 -10.71 -0.11 4.47
CA ASN A 38 -11.79 0.59 3.78
C ASN A 38 -12.26 -0.23 2.60
N TYR A 39 -13.57 -0.45 2.50
CA TYR A 39 -14.13 -1.15 1.34
C TYR A 39 -13.83 -0.43 0.02
N ALA A 40 -13.97 0.90 0.01
CA ALA A 40 -13.67 1.75 -1.14
C ALA A 40 -12.63 2.82 -0.78
N LEU A 41 -11.70 3.07 -1.70
CA LEU A 41 -10.72 4.16 -1.65
C LEU A 41 -10.94 5.11 -2.83
N ASP A 42 -11.34 6.34 -2.53
CA ASP A 42 -11.45 7.45 -3.49
C ASP A 42 -10.39 8.53 -3.20
N ASP A 43 -10.42 9.61 -3.98
CA ASP A 43 -9.47 10.72 -3.85
C ASP A 43 -9.61 11.48 -2.53
N GLU A 44 -10.83 11.60 -1.99
CA GLU A 44 -11.09 12.27 -0.70
C GLU A 44 -10.49 11.45 0.45
N ALA A 45 -10.76 10.15 0.50
CA ALA A 45 -10.18 9.25 1.49
C ALA A 45 -8.65 9.21 1.40
N ALA A 46 -8.07 9.17 0.18
CA ALA A 46 -6.63 9.22 -0.01
C ALA A 46 -5.99 10.53 0.51
N SER A 47 -6.69 11.66 0.33
CA SER A 47 -6.26 12.95 0.88
C SER A 47 -6.21 12.91 2.42
N HIS A 48 -7.26 12.41 3.07
CA HIS A 48 -7.30 12.31 4.53
C HIS A 48 -6.27 11.34 5.10
N ILE A 49 -6.02 10.22 4.45
CA ILE A 49 -4.94 9.30 4.83
C ILE A 49 -3.58 10.03 4.77
N SER A 50 -3.35 10.84 3.74
CA SER A 50 -2.14 11.64 3.59
C SER A 50 -1.98 12.68 4.70
N GLU A 51 -3.07 13.32 5.13
CA GLU A 51 -3.09 14.27 6.26
C GLU A 51 -2.72 13.58 7.59
N ILE A 52 -3.26 12.39 7.85
CA ILE A 52 -2.92 11.59 9.04
C ILE A 52 -1.44 11.22 9.01
N ILE A 53 -0.96 10.69 7.88
CA ILE A 53 0.45 10.28 7.75
C ILE A 53 1.40 11.45 8.06
N LYS A 54 1.10 12.64 7.54
CA LYS A 54 1.89 13.85 7.80
C LYS A 54 1.82 14.28 9.26
N SER A 55 0.62 14.32 9.84
CA SER A 55 0.39 14.81 11.21
C SER A 55 1.06 13.93 12.26
N TYR A 56 1.02 12.61 12.06
CA TYR A 56 1.52 11.63 13.00
C TYR A 56 2.88 11.03 12.61
N LYS A 57 3.49 11.50 11.50
CA LYS A 57 4.78 11.02 10.98
C LYS A 57 4.80 9.50 10.79
N VAL A 58 3.71 8.96 10.22
CA VAL A 58 3.58 7.53 9.95
C VAL A 58 4.69 7.09 8.98
N GLU A 59 5.34 5.99 9.30
CA GLU A 59 6.42 5.41 8.48
C GLU A 59 5.96 4.17 7.71
N HIS A 60 4.93 3.48 8.22
CA HIS A 60 4.39 2.25 7.64
C HIS A 60 2.88 2.38 7.41
N LEU A 61 2.44 2.22 6.17
CA LEU A 61 1.05 2.22 5.79
C LEU A 61 0.64 0.83 5.28
N THR A 62 -0.47 0.30 5.79
CA THR A 62 -1.16 -0.85 5.21
C THR A 62 -2.53 -0.40 4.72
N LEU A 63 -2.83 -0.69 3.45
CA LEU A 63 -4.12 -0.45 2.80
C LEU A 63 -4.79 -1.79 2.55
N CYS A 64 -5.89 -2.07 3.25
CA CYS A 64 -6.80 -3.16 2.94
C CYS A 64 -8.00 -2.58 2.18
N VAL A 65 -8.05 -2.78 0.85
CA VAL A 65 -9.04 -2.15 -0.03
C VAL A 65 -9.67 -3.18 -0.98
N SER A 66 -10.98 -3.07 -1.22
CA SER A 66 -11.69 -3.87 -2.24
C SER A 66 -11.80 -3.10 -3.55
N THR A 67 -12.31 -1.88 -3.48
CA THR A 67 -12.52 -1.03 -4.66
C THR A 67 -11.68 0.23 -4.57
N VAL A 68 -11.03 0.64 -5.66
CA VAL A 68 -10.42 1.96 -5.78
C VAL A 68 -11.17 2.71 -6.87
N SER A 69 -11.86 3.78 -6.51
CA SER A 69 -12.72 4.58 -7.40
C SER A 69 -12.12 5.93 -7.78
N SER A 70 -10.84 6.14 -7.45
CA SER A 70 -10.05 7.28 -7.90
C SER A 70 -9.95 7.31 -9.43
N MET A 71 -9.96 8.51 -10.00
CA MET A 71 -9.66 8.71 -11.43
C MET A 71 -8.20 8.37 -11.77
N ASN A 72 -7.30 8.40 -10.79
CA ASN A 72 -5.89 8.06 -10.99
C ASN A 72 -5.32 7.28 -9.78
N PRO A 73 -5.60 5.97 -9.70
CA PRO A 73 -5.13 5.13 -8.60
C PRO A 73 -3.60 5.11 -8.45
N VAL A 74 -2.86 5.20 -9.57
CA VAL A 74 -1.39 5.29 -9.55
C VAL A 74 -0.95 6.55 -8.81
N LYS A 75 -1.58 7.70 -9.07
CA LYS A 75 -1.23 8.97 -8.43
C LYS A 75 -1.40 8.93 -6.91
N ILE A 76 -2.39 8.18 -6.42
CA ILE A 76 -2.55 7.93 -4.98
C ILE A 76 -1.33 7.20 -4.44
N LEU A 77 -0.94 6.07 -5.05
CA LEU A 77 0.22 5.30 -4.61
C LEU A 77 1.51 6.12 -4.65
N GLU A 78 1.72 6.87 -5.74
CA GLU A 78 2.85 7.78 -5.87
C GLU A 78 2.87 8.80 -4.72
N THR A 79 1.75 9.46 -4.45
CA THR A 79 1.65 10.46 -3.39
C THR A 79 1.98 9.84 -2.04
N LEU A 80 1.38 8.70 -1.71
CA LEU A 80 1.63 7.99 -0.45
C LEU A 80 3.10 7.53 -0.33
N SER A 81 3.71 7.08 -1.43
CA SER A 81 5.10 6.63 -1.45
C SER A 81 6.13 7.75 -1.26
N THR A 82 5.72 9.02 -1.34
CA THR A 82 6.57 10.15 -0.91
C THR A 82 6.50 10.41 0.60
N LEU A 83 5.48 9.90 1.28
CA LEU A 83 5.20 10.21 2.68
C LEU A 83 5.74 9.13 3.63
N VAL A 84 5.64 7.86 3.25
CA VAL A 84 6.00 6.71 4.09
C VAL A 84 7.24 5.98 3.59
N ARG A 85 7.82 5.13 4.45
CA ARG A 85 8.95 4.25 4.11
C ARG A 85 8.51 2.84 3.72
N CYS A 86 7.31 2.44 4.10
CA CYS A 86 6.76 1.13 3.84
C CYS A 86 5.30 1.23 3.43
N ILE A 87 4.94 0.63 2.30
CA ILE A 87 3.55 0.44 1.86
C ILE A 87 3.27 -1.05 1.81
N CYS A 88 2.13 -1.46 2.36
CA CYS A 88 1.55 -2.78 2.17
C CYS A 88 0.15 -2.59 1.56
N ILE A 89 -0.13 -3.29 0.47
CA ILE A 89 -1.44 -3.30 -0.19
C ILE A 89 -1.98 -4.71 -0.06
N SER A 90 -3.12 -4.85 0.60
CA SER A 90 -3.89 -6.08 0.73
C SER A 90 -5.19 -5.91 -0.05
N GLN A 91 -5.22 -6.44 -1.27
CA GLN A 91 -6.35 -6.33 -2.17
C GLN A 91 -7.42 -7.34 -1.77
N GLN A 92 -8.61 -6.84 -1.45
CA GLN A 92 -9.79 -7.63 -1.14
C GLN A 92 -10.59 -7.90 -2.42
N LEU A 93 -11.52 -8.85 -2.36
CA LEU A 93 -12.35 -9.20 -3.52
C LEU A 93 -13.11 -7.98 -4.02
N ASN A 94 -12.99 -7.68 -5.31
CA ASN A 94 -13.84 -6.71 -5.98
C ASN A 94 -14.94 -7.46 -6.74
N PRO A 95 -16.22 -7.38 -6.31
CA PRO A 95 -17.30 -8.15 -6.93
C PRO A 95 -17.62 -7.73 -8.37
N ARG A 96 -17.01 -6.64 -8.86
CA ARG A 96 -17.20 -6.12 -10.23
C ARG A 96 -16.10 -6.56 -11.20
N VAL A 97 -15.12 -7.32 -10.73
CA VAL A 97 -13.95 -7.73 -11.51
C VAL A 97 -13.88 -9.25 -11.52
N SER A 98 -13.59 -9.83 -12.69
CA SER A 98 -13.39 -11.28 -12.79
C SER A 98 -12.18 -11.71 -11.94
N PRO A 99 -12.25 -12.82 -11.18
CA PRO A 99 -11.10 -13.35 -10.44
C PRO A 99 -9.86 -13.61 -11.32
N ASP A 100 -10.07 -13.93 -12.61
CA ASP A 100 -8.99 -14.18 -13.58
C ASP A 100 -8.42 -12.90 -14.21
N ALA A 101 -8.89 -11.72 -13.79
CA ALA A 101 -8.41 -10.46 -14.35
C ALA A 101 -7.03 -10.07 -13.79
N ASN A 102 -6.23 -9.42 -14.63
CA ASN A 102 -4.97 -8.78 -14.24
C ASN A 102 -5.28 -7.49 -13.46
N TYR A 103 -5.79 -7.62 -12.25
CA TYR A 103 -6.33 -6.52 -11.46
C TYR A 103 -5.56 -6.34 -10.15
N LEU A 104 -5.16 -5.09 -9.87
CA LEU A 104 -4.66 -4.69 -8.57
C LEU A 104 -5.01 -3.21 -8.34
N PHE A 105 -5.44 -2.85 -7.14
CA PHE A 105 -5.59 -1.46 -6.68
C PHE A 105 -6.35 -0.55 -7.66
N GLY A 106 -7.45 -1.03 -8.25
CA GLY A 106 -8.25 -0.26 -9.21
C GLY A 106 -7.76 -0.25 -10.65
N ILE A 107 -6.67 -0.94 -10.97
CA ILE A 107 -6.04 -0.92 -12.30
C ILE A 107 -6.18 -2.31 -12.94
N LEU A 108 -6.74 -2.34 -14.15
CA LEU A 108 -6.79 -3.52 -15.01
C LEU A 108 -5.63 -3.48 -16.00
N ASN A 109 -4.94 -4.60 -16.18
CA ASN A 109 -3.80 -4.74 -17.10
C ASN A 109 -2.73 -3.66 -16.88
N GLY A 110 -2.49 -3.30 -15.61
CA GLY A 110 -1.51 -2.28 -15.26
C GLY A 110 -0.10 -2.74 -15.52
N ASP A 111 0.76 -1.84 -15.99
CA ASP A 111 2.20 -2.09 -16.05
C ASP A 111 2.83 -1.95 -14.66
N TRP A 112 2.64 -2.99 -13.85
CA TRP A 112 3.09 -3.00 -12.46
C TRP A 112 4.61 -2.95 -12.32
N GLY A 113 5.37 -3.32 -13.34
CA GLY A 113 6.83 -3.22 -13.34
C GLY A 113 7.25 -1.76 -13.23
N SER A 114 6.92 -0.98 -14.26
CA SER A 114 7.12 0.48 -14.29
C SER A 114 6.53 1.19 -13.07
N ILE A 115 5.30 0.86 -12.66
CA ILE A 115 4.65 1.50 -11.51
C ILE A 115 5.47 1.27 -10.24
N ILE A 116 5.83 0.02 -9.94
CA ILE A 116 6.58 -0.34 -8.73
C ILE A 116 7.95 0.34 -8.71
N LEU A 117 8.67 0.35 -9.84
CA LEU A 117 9.95 1.08 -9.96
C LEU A 117 9.75 2.57 -9.69
N GLY A 118 8.68 3.16 -10.25
CA GLY A 118 8.29 4.55 -9.98
C GLY A 118 8.03 4.82 -8.49
N LEU A 119 7.39 3.91 -7.77
CA LEU A 119 7.20 4.03 -6.32
C LEU A 119 8.54 4.01 -5.57
N PHE A 120 9.43 3.07 -5.91
CA PHE A 120 10.74 2.95 -5.26
C PHE A 120 11.71 4.09 -5.57
N SER A 121 11.53 4.81 -6.67
CA SER A 121 12.29 6.04 -6.95
C SER A 121 12.03 7.19 -5.95
N ARG A 122 11.09 7.00 -5.01
CA ARG A 122 10.62 8.00 -4.05
C ARG A 122 11.16 7.71 -2.64
N LYS A 123 10.31 7.70 -1.60
CA LYS A 123 10.72 7.54 -0.19
C LYS A 123 10.61 6.10 0.32
N ILE A 124 9.93 5.20 -0.39
CA ILE A 124 9.69 3.85 0.11
C ILE A 124 10.95 2.98 0.02
N ASP A 125 11.19 2.19 1.07
CA ASP A 125 12.24 1.17 1.15
C ASP A 125 11.66 -0.26 1.11
N LYS A 126 10.34 -0.38 1.19
CA LYS A 126 9.59 -1.63 1.28
C LYS A 126 8.22 -1.48 0.63
N LEU A 127 7.88 -2.42 -0.22
CA LEU A 127 6.54 -2.59 -0.79
C LEU A 127 6.13 -4.05 -0.59
N TYR A 128 4.93 -4.27 -0.07
CA TYR A 128 4.30 -5.58 0.04
C TYR A 128 2.98 -5.56 -0.72
N LEU A 129 2.77 -6.56 -1.57
CA LEU A 129 1.55 -6.72 -2.36
C LEU A 129 0.95 -8.09 -2.01
N GLU A 130 -0.22 -8.08 -1.38
CA GLU A 130 -1.02 -9.25 -1.11
C GLU A 130 -2.25 -9.19 -2.01
N ASN A 131 -2.25 -10.04 -3.04
CA ASN A 131 -3.29 -10.05 -4.07
C ASN A 131 -3.62 -11.48 -4.53
N SER A 132 -3.82 -12.38 -3.57
CA SER A 132 -4.13 -13.79 -3.84
C SER A 132 -5.45 -13.99 -4.60
N LEU A 133 -6.35 -13.00 -4.56
CA LEU A 133 -7.66 -13.04 -5.22
C LEU A 133 -7.61 -12.68 -6.71
N PHE A 134 -6.50 -12.11 -7.19
CA PHE A 134 -6.27 -11.76 -8.59
C PHE A 134 -4.82 -12.12 -8.96
N PRO A 135 -4.48 -13.42 -9.05
CA PRO A 135 -3.09 -13.88 -9.13
C PRO A 135 -2.36 -13.39 -10.39
N GLU A 136 -3.08 -13.10 -11.46
CA GLU A 136 -2.53 -12.67 -12.75
C GLU A 136 -2.25 -11.14 -12.82
N TYR A 137 -2.36 -10.41 -11.71
CA TYR A 137 -2.14 -8.96 -11.68
C TYR A 137 -0.75 -8.53 -12.18
N MET A 138 0.25 -9.40 -12.07
CA MET A 138 1.62 -9.15 -12.51
C MET A 138 1.97 -10.01 -13.72
N SER A 139 2.12 -9.35 -14.87
CA SER A 139 2.58 -10.03 -16.07
C SER A 139 4.02 -10.56 -15.91
N ARG A 140 4.36 -11.60 -16.67
CA ARG A 140 5.74 -12.12 -16.71
C ARG A 140 6.75 -11.05 -17.13
N ALA A 141 6.39 -10.21 -18.10
CA ALA A 141 7.24 -9.12 -18.57
C ALA A 141 7.53 -8.10 -17.46
N SER A 142 6.50 -7.67 -16.73
CA SER A 142 6.66 -6.76 -15.58
C SER A 142 7.48 -7.39 -14.46
N ALA A 143 7.31 -8.69 -14.19
CA ALA A 143 8.12 -9.41 -13.21
C ALA A 143 9.60 -9.50 -13.63
N ASP A 144 9.87 -9.75 -14.91
CA ASP A 144 11.22 -9.79 -15.46
C ASP A 144 11.90 -8.43 -15.44
N GLU A 145 11.16 -7.36 -15.75
CA GLU A 145 11.64 -5.98 -15.63
C GLU A 145 12.08 -5.66 -14.20
N LEU A 146 11.26 -6.00 -13.20
CA LEU A 146 11.59 -5.81 -11.79
C LEU A 146 12.86 -6.58 -11.39
N ARG A 147 13.00 -7.83 -11.85
CA ARG A 147 14.21 -8.63 -11.61
C ARG A 147 15.44 -7.95 -12.20
N GLN A 148 15.35 -7.51 -13.46
CA GLN A 148 16.48 -6.87 -14.16
C GLN A 148 16.90 -5.54 -13.51
N ALA A 149 15.94 -4.67 -13.18
CA ALA A 149 16.21 -3.41 -12.48
C ALA A 149 16.95 -3.64 -11.15
N TRP A 150 16.59 -4.71 -10.43
CA TRP A 150 17.26 -5.11 -9.20
C TRP A 150 18.71 -5.57 -9.43
N TRP A 151 18.96 -6.34 -10.48
CA TRP A 151 20.30 -6.82 -10.82
C TRP A 151 21.25 -5.70 -11.25
N LEU A 152 20.71 -4.67 -11.93
CA LEU A 152 21.50 -3.54 -12.42
C LEU A 152 21.86 -2.51 -11.35
N GLY A 153 21.41 -2.70 -10.09
CA GLY A 153 21.71 -1.78 -9.00
C GLY A 153 21.15 -0.37 -9.21
N LEU A 154 20.23 -0.21 -10.17
CA LEU A 154 19.58 1.04 -10.49
C LEU A 154 18.55 1.35 -9.40
N GLY A 155 19.02 1.97 -8.31
CA GLY A 155 18.20 2.81 -7.45
C GLY A 155 17.44 2.12 -6.32
N LEU A 156 17.95 1.02 -5.77
CA LEU A 156 17.38 0.42 -4.58
C LEU A 156 18.49 0.27 -3.55
N GLY A 157 18.47 1.09 -2.49
CA GLY A 157 19.29 0.94 -1.28
C GLY A 157 18.96 -0.34 -0.49
N LEU A 158 18.69 -1.44 -1.19
CA LEU A 158 18.29 -2.73 -0.69
C LEU A 158 19.54 -3.60 -0.59
N SER A 159 20.10 -3.63 0.62
CA SER A 159 21.05 -4.67 1.02
C SER A 159 20.51 -6.07 0.62
N LYS A 160 21.39 -6.92 0.08
CA LYS A 160 21.15 -8.33 -0.30
C LYS A 160 20.40 -9.16 0.76
N LYS A 161 20.35 -8.72 2.03
CA LYS A 161 19.67 -9.43 3.14
C LYS A 161 18.14 -9.52 3.04
N LYS A 162 17.46 -8.73 2.20
CA LYS A 162 15.98 -8.69 2.16
C LYS A 162 15.30 -9.73 1.27
N PHE A 163 16.02 -10.48 0.42
CA PHE A 163 15.39 -11.36 -0.58
C PHE A 163 14.92 -12.72 -0.04
N LEU A 164 15.40 -13.16 1.14
CA LEU A 164 15.08 -14.50 1.67
C LEU A 164 13.62 -14.67 2.13
N ASN A 165 12.82 -13.60 2.25
CA ASN A 165 11.44 -13.71 2.77
C ASN A 165 10.33 -13.58 1.71
N MET A 166 10.65 -13.49 0.42
CA MET A 166 9.63 -13.46 -0.65
C MET A 166 9.42 -14.81 -1.35
N SER A 167 10.16 -15.85 -0.97
CA SER A 167 10.10 -17.17 -1.63
C SER A 167 9.92 -18.37 -0.69
N SER A 168 9.64 -18.17 0.61
CA SER A 168 9.50 -19.31 1.55
C SER A 168 8.57 -19.10 2.76
N GLU A 169 7.46 -18.38 2.64
CA GLU A 169 6.36 -18.47 3.62
C GLU A 169 5.01 -18.58 2.88
N VAL A 170 4.91 -19.63 2.07
CA VAL A 170 3.64 -20.30 1.74
C VAL A 170 3.84 -21.75 2.15
N THR A 171 3.80 -22.00 3.46
CA THR A 171 3.46 -23.27 4.13
C THR A 171 3.53 -23.06 5.64
N ASP A 172 2.49 -23.53 6.32
CA ASP A 172 2.32 -23.72 7.78
C ASP A 172 2.14 -22.49 8.69
N ASP A 173 0.87 -22.15 8.93
CA ASP A 173 0.26 -22.35 10.26
C ASP A 173 -1.28 -22.18 10.17
N ARG A 174 -1.98 -23.29 9.92
CA ARG A 174 -3.29 -23.67 10.49
C ARG A 174 -3.75 -25.03 9.97
#